data_AF-A0AAW2BZM0-F1
#
_entry.id   AF-A0AAW2BZM0-F1
#
_cell.length_a   1.000
_cell.length_b   1.000
_cell.length_c   1.000
_cell.angle_alpha   90.00
_cell.angle_beta   90.00
_cell.angle_gamma   90.00
#
_symmetry.space_group_name_H-M   'P 1'
#
loop_
_entity.id
_entity.type
_entity.pdbx_description
1 polymer ?
#
loop_
_entity_poly.entity_id
_entity_poly.type
_entity_poly.pdbx_seq_one_letter_code
_entity_poly.pdbx_strand_id
1 'polypeptide(L)'
;MKKGFLASYKGERYHIPEFWPYEVLHRPEERFNYLHSSLCSVIERTFGVWKNKWKILRNMPPFHIRTQGRIIVATMVFHNFVRAHEINNDIEHSRSTRGTSGRSERGHYDVMAHVISILDKPEMKQVRDNITASICADDN
;
A
#
# COMPACT_ATOMS: atom_id res chain seq x y z
N MET A 1 -13.02 0.99 15.22
CA MET A 1 -11.67 0.70 14.68
C MET A 1 -11.30 -0.74 14.98
N LYS A 2 -10.76 -1.50 14.00
CA LYS A 2 -10.21 -2.84 14.29
C LYS A 2 -8.96 -2.69 15.16
N LYS A 3 -8.78 -3.58 16.14
CA LYS A 3 -7.56 -3.61 16.96
C LYS A 3 -6.36 -3.82 16.01
N GLY A 4 -5.29 -3.04 16.18
CA GLY A 4 -4.05 -3.15 15.39
C GLY A 4 -3.94 -2.26 14.15
N PHE A 5 -4.88 -1.36 13.87
CA PHE A 5 -4.74 -0.43 12.75
C PHE A 5 -3.78 0.72 13.08
N LEU A 6 -2.79 0.97 12.21
CA LEU A 6 -1.78 2.02 12.39
C LEU A 6 -2.14 3.23 11.50
N ALA A 7 -2.74 4.27 12.07
CA ALA A 7 -3.09 5.49 11.34
C ALA A 7 -1.90 6.46 11.22
N SER A 8 -1.87 7.29 10.18
CA SER A 8 -0.90 8.39 10.01
C SER A 8 -1.02 9.49 11.07
N TYR A 9 0.04 10.29 11.23
CA TYR A 9 0.00 11.52 12.01
C TYR A 9 -0.93 12.55 11.37
N LYS A 10 -1.69 13.25 12.21
CA LYS A 10 -2.63 14.30 11.82
C LYS A 10 -1.93 15.65 11.72
N GLY A 11 -2.40 16.51 10.82
CA GLY A 11 -1.91 17.89 10.67
C GLY A 11 -0.63 18.03 9.84
N GLU A 12 -0.04 16.90 9.45
CA GLU A 12 1.14 16.82 8.57
C GLU A 12 0.74 16.28 7.19
N ARG A 13 1.58 16.51 6.19
CA ARG A 13 1.36 16.02 4.82
C ARG A 13 1.17 14.50 4.79
N TYR A 14 0.29 14.01 3.93
CA TYR A 14 -0.12 12.60 3.92
C TYR A 14 -0.10 12.00 2.52
N HIS A 15 -0.43 12.77 1.48
CA HIS A 15 -0.54 12.24 0.13
C HIS A 15 0.83 12.26 -0.55
N ILE A 16 1.23 11.15 -1.18
CA ILE A 16 2.52 11.03 -1.91
C ILE A 16 2.78 12.22 -2.85
N PRO A 17 1.81 12.75 -3.62
CA PRO A 17 2.03 13.91 -4.48
C PRO A 17 2.36 15.23 -3.74
N GLU A 18 2.10 15.32 -2.43
CA GLU A 18 2.41 16.49 -1.60
C GLU A 18 3.88 16.54 -1.17
N PHE A 19 4.62 15.45 -1.39
CA PHE A 19 6.04 15.36 -1.09
C PHE A 19 6.82 15.62 -2.38
N TRP A 20 7.38 16.82 -2.51
CA TRP A 20 8.20 17.18 -3.67
C TRP A 20 9.57 16.48 -3.58
N PRO A 21 10.16 15.99 -4.70
CA PRO A 21 11.42 15.23 -4.67
C PRO A 21 12.64 15.96 -4.06
N TYR A 22 12.54 17.27 -3.85
CA TYR A 22 13.62 18.13 -3.34
C TYR A 22 13.30 18.71 -1.95
N GLU A 23 12.16 18.37 -1.36
CA GLU A 23 11.75 18.93 -0.09
C GLU A 23 12.23 18.02 1.04
N VAL A 24 13.06 18.58 1.93
CA VAL A 24 13.55 17.86 3.10
C VAL A 24 12.36 17.64 4.04
N LEU A 25 12.07 16.37 4.36
CA LEU A 25 11.10 16.02 5.39
C LEU A 25 11.71 16.39 6.74
N HIS A 26 11.37 17.59 7.21
CA HIS A 26 11.96 18.18 8.40
C HIS A 26 11.38 17.56 9.67
N ARG A 27 10.13 17.10 9.65
CA ARG A 27 9.47 16.51 10.82
C ARG A 27 9.55 14.98 10.79
N PRO A 28 9.92 14.33 11.91
CA PRO A 28 9.83 12.87 12.07
C PRO A 28 8.47 12.29 11.64
N GLU A 29 7.39 13.00 11.96
CA GLU A 29 6.02 12.63 11.65
C GLU A 29 5.73 12.65 10.13
N GLU A 30 6.30 13.61 9.40
CA GLU A 30 6.21 13.68 7.94
C GLU A 30 6.96 12.52 7.29
N ARG A 31 8.13 12.13 7.83
CA ARG A 31 8.87 10.94 7.37
C ARG A 31 8.07 9.66 7.56
N PHE A 32 7.49 9.49 8.75
CA PHE A 32 6.59 8.37 9.01
C PHE A 32 5.43 8.35 8.02
N ASN A 33 4.74 9.48 7.86
CA ASN A 33 3.59 9.57 6.95
C ASN A 33 3.97 9.27 5.50
N TYR A 34 5.10 9.80 5.03
CA TYR A 34 5.61 9.52 3.69
C TYR A 34 5.89 8.03 3.49
N LEU A 35 6.66 7.41 4.39
CA LEU A 35 7.00 5.98 4.28
C LEU A 35 5.77 5.10 4.40
N HIS A 36 4.87 5.41 5.34
CA HIS A 36 3.59 4.73 5.51
C HIS A 36 2.74 4.80 4.24
N SER A 37 2.51 6.00 3.71
CA SER A 37 1.73 6.22 2.49
C SER A 37 2.39 5.60 1.25
N SER A 38 3.71 5.67 1.14
CA SER A 38 4.51 5.06 0.06
C SER A 38 4.34 3.53 0.06
N LEU A 39 4.53 2.90 1.21
CA LEU A 39 4.34 1.45 1.37
C LEU A 39 2.89 1.05 1.08
N CYS A 40 1.91 1.75 1.64
CA CYS A 40 0.49 1.51 1.37
C CYS A 40 0.18 1.62 -0.13
N SER A 41 0.72 2.62 -0.82
CA SER A 41 0.53 2.80 -2.26
C SER A 41 1.15 1.66 -3.09
N VAL A 42 2.33 1.15 -2.71
CA VAL A 42 2.93 -0.03 -3.36
C VAL A 42 2.04 -1.26 -3.19
N ILE A 43 1.54 -1.49 -1.98
CA ILE A 43 0.64 -2.60 -1.66
C ILE A 43 -0.64 -2.49 -2.50
N GLU A 44 -1.31 -1.34 -2.45
CA GLU A 44 -2.54 -1.07 -3.19
C GLU A 44 -2.39 -1.25 -4.70
N ARG A 45 -1.32 -0.68 -5.29
CA ARG A 45 -1.02 -0.84 -6.71
C ARG A 45 -0.78 -2.29 -7.08
N THR A 46 -0.08 -3.05 -6.24
CA THR A 46 0.18 -4.48 -6.45
C THR A 46 -1.14 -5.26 -6.49
N PHE A 47 -2.01 -5.03 -5.49
CA PHE A 47 -3.35 -5.62 -5.49
C PHE A 47 -4.21 -5.15 -6.67
N GLY A 48 -4.07 -3.90 -7.11
CA GLY A 48 -4.76 -3.34 -8.28
C GLY A 48 -4.37 -4.06 -9.57
N VAL A 49 -3.08 -4.23 -9.84
CA VAL A 49 -2.57 -4.99 -10.99
C VAL A 49 -3.04 -6.44 -10.95
N TRP A 50 -2.93 -7.08 -9.78
CA TRP A 50 -3.36 -8.45 -9.59
C TRP A 50 -4.86 -8.64 -9.86
N LYS A 51 -5.72 -7.79 -9.29
CA LYS A 51 -7.18 -7.80 -9.54
C LYS A 51 -7.53 -7.49 -11.00
N ASN A 52 -6.74 -6.66 -11.68
CA ASN A 52 -6.95 -6.37 -13.11
C ASN A 52 -6.60 -7.55 -14.01
N LYS A 53 -5.53 -8.31 -13.69
CA LYS A 53 -5.14 -9.52 -14.43
C LYS A 53 -6.16 -10.65 -14.24
N TRP A 54 -6.65 -10.86 -13.02
CA TRP A 54 -7.59 -11.94 -12.70
C TRP A 54 -9.02 -11.41 -12.53
N LYS A 55 -9.78 -11.35 -13.64
CA LYS A 55 -11.16 -10.80 -13.67
C LYS A 55 -12.12 -11.42 -12.64
N ILE A 56 -11.90 -12.69 -12.27
CA ILE A 56 -12.69 -13.39 -11.24
C ILE A 56 -12.61 -12.69 -9.87
N LEU A 57 -11.52 -11.97 -9.58
CA LEU A 57 -11.36 -11.22 -8.33
C LEU A 57 -12.13 -9.89 -8.33
N ARG A 58 -12.41 -9.32 -9.50
CA ARG A 58 -13.22 -8.09 -9.61
C ARG A 58 -14.71 -8.38 -9.42
N ASN A 59 -15.18 -9.46 -10.04
CA ASN A 59 -16.57 -9.89 -9.99
C ASN A 59 -16.64 -11.30 -9.40
N MET A 60 -16.32 -11.42 -8.11
CA MET A 60 -16.32 -12.71 -7.41
C MET A 60 -17.75 -13.28 -7.39
N PRO A 61 -18.01 -14.46 -7.98
CA PRO A 61 -19.30 -15.10 -7.86
C PRO A 61 -19.63 -15.41 -6.39
N PRO A 62 -20.92 -15.60 -6.04
CA PRO A 62 -21.38 -15.83 -4.66
C PRO A 62 -21.07 -17.26 -4.19
N PHE A 63 -19.82 -17.70 -4.34
CA PHE A 63 -19.32 -18.93 -3.74
C PHE A 63 -19.26 -18.80 -2.21
N HIS A 64 -19.31 -19.94 -1.51
CA HIS A 64 -19.01 -19.97 -0.08
C HIS A 64 -17.65 -19.32 0.23
N ILE A 65 -17.54 -18.66 1.39
CA ILE A 65 -16.33 -17.93 1.81
C ILE A 65 -15.05 -18.77 1.74
N ARG A 66 -15.14 -20.07 2.03
CA ARG A 66 -14.01 -21.01 1.93
C ARG A 66 -13.53 -21.15 0.48
N THR A 67 -14.46 -21.21 -0.47
CA THR A 67 -14.16 -21.31 -1.90
C THR A 67 -13.60 -19.99 -2.42
N GLN A 68 -14.15 -18.85 -2.01
CA GLN A 68 -13.59 -17.53 -2.33
C GLN A 68 -12.15 -17.41 -1.85
N GLY A 69 -11.87 -17.84 -0.60
CA GLY A 69 -10.51 -17.89 -0.06
C GLY A 69 -9.55 -18.75 -0.88
N ARG A 70 -10.00 -19.93 -1.35
CA ARG A 70 -9.20 -20.79 -2.23
C ARG A 70 -8.90 -20.12 -3.58
N ILE A 71 -9.88 -19.42 -4.17
CA ILE A 71 -9.69 -18.68 -5.43
C ILE A 71 -8.65 -17.55 -5.24
N ILE A 72 -8.74 -16.80 -4.15
CA ILE A 72 -7.78 -15.76 -3.77
C ILE A 72 -6.37 -16.36 -3.69
N VAL A 73 -6.18 -17.44 -2.92
CA VAL A 73 -4.86 -18.07 -2.78
C VAL A 73 -4.33 -18.63 -4.10
N ALA A 74 -5.17 -19.34 -4.87
CA ALA A 74 -4.77 -19.91 -6.15
C ALA A 74 -4.31 -18.81 -7.13
N THR A 75 -5.08 -17.72 -7.26
CA THR A 75 -4.74 -16.60 -8.13
C THR A 75 -3.52 -15.81 -7.63
N MET A 76 -3.26 -15.76 -6.32
CA MET A 76 -2.00 -15.21 -5.78
C MET A 76 -0.80 -16.07 -6.19
N VAL A 77 -0.88 -17.38 -6.01
CA VAL A 77 0.19 -18.32 -6.38
C VAL A 77 0.49 -18.23 -7.87
N PHE A 78 -0.53 -18.26 -8.73
CA PHE A 78 -0.34 -18.10 -10.17
C PHE A 78 0.25 -16.73 -10.54
N HIS A 79 -0.19 -15.66 -9.88
CA HIS A 79 0.38 -14.33 -10.13
C HIS A 79 1.86 -14.27 -9.78
N ASN A 80 2.24 -14.81 -8.63
CA ASN A 80 3.63 -14.83 -8.17
C ASN A 80 4.49 -15.73 -9.05
N PHE A 81 3.98 -16.90 -9.45
CA PHE A 81 4.65 -17.81 -10.37
C PHE A 81 4.93 -17.13 -11.71
N VAL A 82 3.90 -16.56 -12.34
CA VAL A 82 4.05 -15.86 -13.62
C VAL A 82 5.02 -14.68 -13.49
N ARG A 83 4.94 -13.88 -12.42
CA ARG A 83 5.89 -12.78 -12.19
C ARG A 83 7.33 -13.29 -12.02
N ALA A 84 7.55 -14.39 -11.31
CA ALA A 84 8.89 -14.94 -11.14
C ALA A 84 9.49 -15.39 -12.48
N HIS A 85 8.68 -16.01 -13.35
CA HIS A 85 9.13 -16.41 -14.69
C HIS A 85 9.28 -15.24 -15.66
N GLU A 86 8.36 -14.26 -15.65
CA GLU A 86 8.46 -13.03 -16.47
C GLU A 86 9.71 -12.22 -16.07
N ILE A 87 9.98 -12.04 -14.77
CA ILE A 87 11.18 -11.34 -14.28
C ILE A 87 12.46 -12.07 -14.70
N ASN A 88 12.50 -13.40 -14.60
CA ASN A 88 13.67 -14.18 -15.02
C ASN A 88 13.94 -14.05 -16.53
N ASN A 89 12.90 -13.91 -17.35
CA ASN A 89 13.03 -13.67 -18.79
C ASN A 89 13.36 -12.19 -19.11
N ASP A 90 12.83 -11.24 -18.35
CA ASP A 90 13.07 -9.80 -18.53
C ASP A 90 14.49 -9.38 -18.11
N ILE A 91 15.12 -10.10 -17.18
CA ILE A 91 16.54 -9.91 -16.84
C ILE A 91 17.44 -10.23 -18.04
N GLU A 92 17.03 -11.14 -18.94
CA GLU A 92 17.74 -11.39 -20.20
C GLU A 92 17.41 -10.38 -21.31
N HIS A 93 16.31 -9.63 -21.19
CA HIS A 93 15.80 -8.73 -22.23
C HIS A 93 15.81 -7.24 -21.85
N SER A 94 16.66 -6.84 -20.90
CA SER A 94 16.72 -5.47 -20.38
C SER A 94 16.97 -4.41 -21.47
N ARG A 95 15.91 -3.91 -22.11
CA ARG A 95 15.79 -2.62 -22.81
C ARG A 95 14.38 -2.48 -23.41
N SER A 96 13.60 -1.51 -22.89
CA SER A 96 12.29 -1.05 -23.40
C SER A 96 11.09 -1.94 -22.98
N THR A 97 10.07 -1.54 -22.21
CA THR A 97 9.34 -0.26 -22.21
C THR A 97 8.48 -0.07 -20.95
N ARG A 98 8.57 1.17 -20.45
CA ARG A 98 7.66 2.05 -19.69
C ARG A 98 6.18 1.62 -19.44
N GLY A 99 5.86 1.42 -18.16
CA GLY A 99 4.72 1.96 -17.40
C GLY A 99 3.32 2.09 -18.04
N THR A 100 2.43 1.14 -17.73
CA THR A 100 0.97 1.32 -17.86
C THR A 100 0.36 2.06 -16.66
N SER A 101 -0.25 3.22 -16.94
CA SER A 101 -0.98 4.07 -16.00
C SER A 101 -2.31 3.43 -15.58
N GLY A 102 -2.46 3.14 -14.29
CA GLY A 102 -3.70 2.64 -13.69
C GLY A 102 -4.57 3.78 -13.14
N ARG A 103 -5.83 3.82 -13.56
CA ARG A 103 -6.86 4.80 -13.16
C ARG A 103 -7.07 4.78 -11.64
N SER A 104 -6.98 5.95 -11.02
CA SER A 104 -6.99 6.21 -9.58
C SER A 104 -8.42 6.24 -9.01
N GLU A 105 -8.73 5.38 -8.04
CA GLU A 105 -10.00 5.38 -7.27
C GLU A 105 -10.03 6.40 -6.10
N ARG A 106 -9.14 7.41 -6.09
CA ARG A 106 -9.46 8.79 -5.65
C ARG A 106 -10.06 8.99 -4.25
N GLY A 107 -11.38 9.21 -4.27
CA GLY A 107 -12.05 9.93 -3.18
C GLY A 107 -12.67 9.04 -2.10
N HIS A 108 -12.76 7.73 -2.30
CA HIS A 108 -13.47 6.89 -1.33
C HIS A 108 -12.62 6.59 -0.07
N TYR A 109 -11.30 6.56 -0.21
CA TYR A 109 -10.38 6.19 0.86
C TYR A 109 -9.90 7.37 1.71
N ASP A 110 -9.86 8.59 1.16
CA ASP A 110 -9.44 9.79 1.91
C ASP A 110 -10.40 10.08 3.07
N VAL A 111 -11.71 9.92 2.84
CA VAL A 111 -12.75 10.02 3.87
C VAL A 111 -12.57 8.94 4.94
N MET A 112 -12.21 7.72 4.52
CA MET A 112 -11.99 6.61 5.45
C MET A 112 -10.74 6.82 6.29
N ALA A 113 -9.62 7.28 5.71
CA ALA A 113 -8.40 7.60 6.44
C ALA A 113 -8.66 8.69 7.51
N HIS A 114 -9.41 9.74 7.16
CA HIS A 114 -9.78 10.80 8.09
C HIS A 114 -10.63 10.28 9.25
N VAL A 115 -11.72 9.54 8.97
CA VAL A 115 -12.60 8.97 10.01
C VAL A 115 -11.87 7.95 10.90
N ILE A 116 -10.98 7.14 10.31
CA ILE A 116 -10.22 6.13 11.05
C ILE A 116 -9.22 6.79 12.02
N SER A 117 -8.58 7.90 11.61
CA SER A 117 -7.64 8.64 12.46
C SER A 117 -8.33 9.31 13.67
N ILE A 118 -9.60 9.70 13.56
CA ILE A 118 -10.39 10.28 14.67
C ILE A 118 -10.59 9.27 15.80
N LEU A 119 -10.61 7.97 15.46
CA LEU A 119 -10.91 6.88 16.40
C LEU A 119 -9.65 6.13 16.85
N ASP A 120 -8.46 6.70 16.66
CA ASP A 120 -7.19 6.05 16.95
C ASP A 120 -7.02 5.72 18.44
N LYS A 121 -6.62 4.48 18.75
CA LYS A 121 -6.45 4.01 20.12
C LYS A 121 -5.08 4.43 20.66
N PRO A 122 -4.95 4.69 21.98
CA PRO A 122 -3.67 5.11 22.58
C PRO A 122 -2.53 4.08 22.37
N GLU A 123 -2.85 2.78 22.30
CA GLU A 123 -1.88 1.72 22.01
C GLU A 123 -1.21 1.91 20.64
N MET A 124 -1.99 2.17 19.59
CA MET A 124 -1.47 2.30 18.22
C MET A 124 -0.71 3.60 18.03
N LYS A 125 -1.06 4.65 18.80
CA LYS A 125 -0.26 5.86 18.90
C LYS A 125 1.15 5.56 19.43
N GLN A 126 1.28 4.76 20.49
CA GLN A 126 2.58 4.40 21.03
C GLN A 126 3.42 3.59 20.02
N VAL A 127 2.79 2.63 19.33
CA VAL A 127 3.46 1.87 18.26
C VAL A 127 3.98 2.81 17.17
N ARG A 128 3.15 3.78 16.75
CA ARG A 128 3.53 4.77 15.75
C ARG A 128 4.72 5.61 16.21
N ASP A 129 4.66 6.15 17.43
CA ASP A 129 5.72 6.99 17.99
C ASP A 129 7.07 6.24 18.07
N ASN A 130 7.04 4.95 18.42
CA ASN A 130 8.24 4.11 18.43
C ASN A 130 8.82 3.87 17.02
N ILE A 131 7.96 3.62 16.02
CA ILE A 131 8.41 3.44 14.62
C ILE A 131 9.03 4.74 14.11
N THR A 132 8.42 5.88 14.39
CA THR A 132 8.92 7.21 14.02
C THR A 132 10.30 7.46 14.61
N ALA A 133 10.49 7.17 15.90
CA ALA A 133 11.78 7.32 16.56
C ALA A 133 12.86 6.42 15.92
N SER A 134 12.50 5.17 15.57
CA SER A 134 13.41 4.24 14.88
C SER A 134 13.84 4.76 13.50
N ILE A 135 12.89 5.25 12.70
CA ILE A 135 13.17 5.80 11.36
C ILE A 135 14.17 6.96 11.45
N CYS A 136 14.01 7.85 12.44
CA CYS A 136 14.92 8.98 12.61
C CYS A 136 16.30 8.59 13.15
N ALA A 137 16.43 7.45 13.84
CA ALA A 137 17.71 6.94 14.32
C ALA A 137 18.57 6.31 13.21
N ASP A 138 17.95 5.75 12.17
CA ASP A 138 18.65 5.11 11.05
C ASP A 138 19.26 6.12 10.04
N ASP A 139 18.82 7.39 10.09
CA ASP A 139 19.25 8.48 9.19
C ASP A 139 20.46 9.30 9.72
N ASN A 140 21.01 8.98 10.89
CA ASN A 140 22.08 9.73 11.57
C ASN A 140 23.32 8.87 11.84
#